data_AF-A0A2J8INW4-F1
#
_entry.id   AF-A0A2J8INW4-F1
#
_cell.length_a   1.000
_cell.length_b   1.000
_cell.length_c   1.000
_cell.angle_alpha   90.00
_cell.angle_beta   90.00
_cell.angle_gamma   90.00
#
_symmetry.space_group_name_H-M   'P 1'
#
loop_
_entity.id
_entity.type
_entity.pdbx_description
1 polymer ?
#
loop_
_entity_poly.entity_id
_entity_poly.type
_entity_poly.pdbx_seq_one_letter_code
_entity_poly.pdbx_strand_id
1 'polypeptide(L)'
;MKDSCITVMAMALLSGFFFFAPASSYNLDVRGARSFSPPRAGRHFGYRVLQVGNGVIVGAPGEGNSTGSLYQCQSGTGHCLPVTLRGSNYTSKYLGMTLATDPTDGSILACDPGLSRTCDQNTYLSGLCYLFRQNLQGPMLQGRPGFQVCCCSVFHKLQNRI
;
A
#
# COMPACT_ATOMS: atom_id res chain seq x y z
N MET A 1 -28.09 53.19 -17.07
CA MET A 1 -28.71 51.90 -16.65
C MET A 1 -27.83 50.69 -16.98
N LYS A 2 -27.12 50.66 -18.12
CA LYS A 2 -26.26 49.54 -18.53
C LYS A 2 -25.01 49.36 -17.64
N ASP A 3 -24.37 50.46 -17.23
CA ASP A 3 -23.13 50.44 -16.43
C ASP A 3 -23.33 50.02 -14.96
N SER A 4 -24.53 50.28 -14.43
CA SER A 4 -24.94 49.87 -13.09
C SER A 4 -25.19 48.36 -13.00
N CYS A 5 -25.58 47.72 -14.11
CA CYS A 5 -25.77 46.28 -14.15
C CYS A 5 -24.42 45.54 -14.14
N ILE A 6 -23.43 46.08 -14.87
CA ILE A 6 -22.09 45.50 -14.97
C ILE A 6 -21.36 45.55 -13.62
N THR A 7 -21.48 46.66 -12.88
CA THR A 7 -20.89 46.79 -11.54
C THR A 7 -21.54 45.86 -10.51
N VAL A 8 -22.87 45.66 -10.56
CA VAL A 8 -23.59 44.73 -9.68
C VAL A 8 -23.19 43.28 -9.96
N MET A 9 -23.04 42.91 -11.23
CA MET A 9 -22.59 41.56 -11.62
C MET A 9 -21.12 41.32 -11.22
N ALA A 10 -20.24 42.30 -11.35
CA ALA A 10 -18.85 42.19 -10.91
C ALA A 10 -18.73 42.02 -9.38
N MET A 11 -19.54 42.74 -8.59
CA MET A 11 -19.57 42.61 -7.12
C MET A 11 -20.14 41.25 -6.67
N ALA A 12 -21.11 40.69 -7.40
CA ALA A 12 -21.64 39.35 -7.14
C ALA A 12 -20.62 38.23 -7.47
N LEU A 13 -19.76 38.44 -8.48
CA LEU A 13 -18.70 37.50 -8.82
C LEU A 13 -17.52 37.58 -7.83
N LEU A 14 -17.24 38.75 -7.25
CA LEU A 14 -16.21 38.95 -6.22
C LEU A 14 -16.63 38.43 -4.84
N SER A 15 -17.92 38.43 -4.52
CA SER A 15 -18.44 37.89 -3.24
C SER A 15 -18.61 36.37 -3.22
N GLY A 16 -18.69 35.73 -4.39
CA GLY A 16 -18.81 34.27 -4.53
C GLY A 16 -17.59 33.46 -4.06
N PHE A 17 -16.43 34.10 -3.86
CA PHE A 17 -15.20 33.44 -3.42
C PHE A 17 -15.08 33.22 -1.89
N PHE A 18 -16.02 33.73 -1.09
CA PHE A 18 -15.95 33.64 0.38
C PHE A 18 -16.78 32.50 1.01
N PHE A 19 -17.44 31.66 0.20
CA PHE A 19 -18.26 30.54 0.69
C PHE A 19 -17.53 29.18 0.67
N PHE A 20 -16.23 29.16 0.95
CA PHE A 20 -15.60 27.94 1.42
C PHE A 20 -15.95 27.77 2.90
N ALA A 21 -17.12 27.20 3.19
CA ALA A 21 -17.42 26.73 4.53
C ALA A 21 -16.33 25.70 4.90
N PRO A 22 -15.55 25.91 5.98
CA PRO A 22 -14.63 24.89 6.43
C PRO A 22 -15.48 23.67 6.78
N ALA A 23 -15.29 22.57 6.05
CA ALA A 23 -15.89 21.29 6.39
C ALA A 23 -15.27 20.84 7.73
N SER A 24 -15.86 21.27 8.84
CA SER A 24 -15.52 20.77 10.15
C SER A 24 -16.07 19.37 10.27
N SER A 25 -15.21 18.40 10.53
CA SER A 25 -15.70 17.11 11.01
C SER A 25 -16.49 17.36 12.29
N TYR A 26 -17.72 16.86 12.35
CA TYR A 26 -18.60 17.04 13.51
C TYR A 26 -18.38 15.96 14.57
N ASN A 27 -17.79 14.81 14.18
CA ASN A 27 -17.59 13.64 15.04
C ASN A 27 -16.16 13.08 15.05
N LEU A 28 -15.22 13.62 14.25
CA LEU A 28 -13.80 13.25 14.32
C LEU A 28 -13.03 14.37 15.00
N ASP A 29 -12.33 14.04 16.08
CA ASP A 29 -11.46 14.99 16.77
C ASP A 29 -10.18 15.23 15.95
N VAL A 30 -10.17 16.35 15.23
CA VAL A 30 -9.01 16.80 14.45
C VAL A 30 -7.91 17.39 15.34
N ARG A 31 -8.25 17.91 16.53
CA ARG A 31 -7.28 18.54 17.44
C ARG A 31 -6.45 17.48 18.17
N GLY A 32 -7.04 16.34 18.48
CA GLY A 32 -6.36 15.17 19.06
C GLY A 32 -5.69 14.24 18.04
N ALA A 33 -5.56 14.65 16.77
CA ALA A 33 -5.01 13.80 15.73
C ALA A 33 -3.56 13.38 16.03
N ARG A 34 -3.27 12.08 15.87
CA ARG A 34 -1.92 11.52 16.04
C ARG A 34 -1.28 11.27 14.68
N SER A 35 0.00 11.61 14.56
CA SER A 35 0.81 11.37 13.37
C SER A 35 1.83 10.27 13.61
N PHE A 36 2.00 9.41 12.62
CA PHE A 36 2.99 8.36 12.59
C PHE A 36 3.95 8.63 11.44
N SER A 37 5.23 8.85 11.76
CA SER A 37 6.24 9.10 10.73
C SER A 37 7.57 8.45 11.13
N PRO A 38 7.90 7.26 10.60
CA PRO A 38 9.20 6.66 10.84
C PRO A 38 10.32 7.50 10.21
N PRO A 39 11.51 7.62 10.85
CA PRO A 39 12.60 8.47 10.33
C PRO A 39 13.11 8.10 8.94
N ARG A 40 12.94 6.83 8.54
CA ARG A 40 13.36 6.29 7.24
C ARG A 40 12.17 5.97 6.33
N ALA A 41 11.03 6.62 6.54
CA ALA A 41 9.85 6.43 5.71
C ALA A 41 10.11 6.95 4.29
N GLY A 42 9.86 6.11 3.29
CA GLY A 42 9.79 6.55 1.90
C GLY A 42 8.53 7.37 1.62
N ARG A 43 8.46 8.01 0.46
CA ARG A 43 7.32 8.89 0.08
C ARG A 43 5.98 8.16 0.02
N HIS A 44 5.98 6.84 -0.16
CA HIS A 44 4.76 6.03 -0.20
C HIS A 44 4.43 5.33 1.12
N PHE A 45 5.11 5.67 2.23
CA PHE A 45 4.63 5.26 3.56
C PHE A 45 3.21 5.80 3.79
N GLY A 46 2.28 4.94 4.16
CA GLY A 46 0.85 5.30 4.28
C GLY A 46 0.03 4.97 3.03
N TYR A 47 0.62 4.36 2.00
CA TYR A 47 -0.12 3.98 0.79
C TYR A 47 -1.29 3.02 1.07
N ARG A 48 -1.11 2.13 2.05
CA ARG A 48 -2.20 1.35 2.67
C ARG A 48 -2.08 1.40 4.17
N VAL A 49 -3.22 1.45 4.86
CA VAL A 49 -3.30 1.46 6.32
C VAL A 49 -4.37 0.47 6.76
N LEU A 50 -4.10 -0.24 7.84
CA LEU A 50 -4.98 -1.27 8.38
C LEU A 50 -4.93 -1.22 9.90
N GLN A 51 -6.07 -1.01 10.55
CA GLN A 51 -6.15 -1.05 12.01
C GLN A 51 -6.25 -2.50 12.48
N VAL A 52 -5.37 -2.90 13.39
CA VAL A 52 -5.36 -4.25 13.97
C VAL A 52 -5.08 -4.14 15.47
N GLY A 53 -6.05 -4.54 16.29
CA GLY A 53 -5.97 -4.44 17.75
C GLY A 53 -5.65 -3.01 18.19
N ASN A 54 -4.59 -2.84 18.99
CA ASN A 54 -4.13 -1.54 19.51
C ASN A 54 -3.08 -0.85 18.63
N GLY A 55 -2.96 -1.24 17.36
CA GLY A 55 -1.97 -0.70 16.44
C GLY A 55 -2.49 -0.52 15.02
N VAL A 56 -1.61 0.02 14.18
CA VAL A 56 -1.85 0.23 12.76
C VAL A 56 -0.74 -0.45 11.97
N ILE A 57 -1.13 -1.22 10.96
CA ILE A 57 -0.22 -1.77 9.97
C ILE A 57 -0.21 -0.83 8.78
N VAL A 58 0.98 -0.42 8.35
CA VAL A 58 1.16 0.52 7.25
C VAL A 58 1.95 -0.16 6.14
N GLY A 59 1.38 -0.16 4.95
CA GLY A 59 2.06 -0.55 3.72
C GLY A 59 2.83 0.64 3.13
N ALA A 60 4.10 0.41 2.82
CA ALA A 60 5.01 1.40 2.26
C ALA A 60 5.74 0.83 1.04
N PRO A 61 5.13 0.90 -0.15
CA PRO A 61 5.81 0.56 -1.40
C PRO A 61 7.10 1.36 -1.57
N GLY A 62 8.09 0.75 -2.19
CA GLY A 62 9.38 1.37 -2.46
C GLY A 62 9.32 2.34 -3.64
N GLU A 63 10.10 3.40 -3.58
CA GLU A 63 10.28 4.36 -4.66
C GLU A 63 11.64 4.13 -5.35
N GLY A 64 11.69 4.28 -6.67
CA GLY A 64 12.91 4.03 -7.45
C GLY A 64 13.41 2.59 -7.29
N ASN A 65 14.64 2.45 -6.76
CA ASN A 65 15.30 1.16 -6.51
C ASN A 65 15.08 0.62 -5.09
N SER A 66 14.36 1.33 -4.23
CA SER A 66 14.03 0.83 -2.89
C SER A 66 13.00 -0.28 -2.96
N THR A 67 13.14 -1.30 -2.13
CA THR A 67 12.12 -2.32 -1.92
C THR A 67 10.97 -1.78 -1.08
N GLY A 68 9.80 -2.40 -1.20
CA GLY A 68 8.65 -2.09 -0.36
C GLY A 68 8.84 -2.64 1.05
N SER A 69 8.00 -2.18 1.97
CA SER A 69 8.05 -2.59 3.37
C SER A 69 6.67 -2.52 4.01
N LEU A 70 6.50 -3.29 5.08
CA LEU A 70 5.37 -3.18 6.00
C LEU A 70 5.88 -2.61 7.31
N TYR A 71 5.08 -1.78 7.96
CA TYR A 71 5.39 -1.21 9.26
C TYR A 71 4.28 -1.52 10.25
N GLN A 72 4.65 -1.80 11.49
CA GLN A 72 3.73 -1.90 12.60
C GLN A 72 3.90 -0.65 13.48
N CYS A 73 2.85 0.15 13.55
CA CYS A 73 2.77 1.37 14.34
C CYS A 73 1.97 1.12 15.61
N GLN A 74 2.57 1.36 16.77
CA GLN A 74 1.92 1.18 18.06
C GLN A 74 1.19 2.46 18.49
N SER A 75 -0.11 2.36 18.78
CA SER A 75 -0.91 3.53 19.16
C SER A 75 -0.42 4.21 20.44
N GLY A 76 0.07 3.44 21.40
CA GLY A 76 0.56 3.96 22.68
C GLY A 76 1.87 4.75 22.59
N THR A 77 2.86 4.23 21.86
CA THR A 77 4.20 4.83 21.78
C THR A 77 4.37 5.82 20.62
N GLY A 78 3.49 5.76 19.61
CA GLY A 78 3.63 6.58 18.39
C GLY A 78 4.73 6.09 17.44
N HIS A 79 5.44 5.01 17.77
CA HIS A 79 6.53 4.50 16.96
C HIS A 79 6.06 3.47 15.94
N CYS A 80 6.68 3.51 14.76
CA CYS A 80 6.50 2.55 13.69
C CYS A 80 7.78 1.78 13.44
N LEU A 81 7.70 0.46 13.52
CA LEU A 81 8.83 -0.44 13.28
C LEU A 81 8.59 -1.25 12.00
N PRO A 82 9.63 -1.45 11.16
CA PRO A 82 9.49 -2.29 9.98
C PRO A 82 9.24 -3.75 10.39
N VAL A 83 8.42 -4.45 9.60
CA VAL A 83 8.09 -5.86 9.80
C VAL A 83 9.01 -6.71 8.94
N THR A 84 9.68 -7.68 9.57
CA THR A 84 10.52 -8.65 8.86
C THR A 84 9.71 -9.87 8.47
N LEU A 85 9.57 -10.11 7.16
CA LEU A 85 8.88 -11.27 6.60
C LEU A 85 9.76 -12.52 6.68
N ARG A 86 9.67 -13.27 7.79
CA ARG A 86 10.49 -14.47 8.03
C ARG A 86 10.22 -15.54 6.96
N GLY A 87 11.27 -16.04 6.31
CA GLY A 87 11.16 -17.07 5.27
C GLY A 87 10.83 -16.54 3.88
N SER A 88 10.65 -15.23 3.71
CA SER A 88 10.55 -14.64 2.38
C SER A 88 11.94 -14.38 1.81
N ASN A 89 12.27 -15.03 0.69
CA ASN A 89 13.53 -14.82 -0.03
C ASN A 89 13.43 -13.75 -1.12
N TYR A 90 12.24 -13.16 -1.30
CA TYR A 90 11.97 -12.18 -2.33
C TYR A 90 11.17 -11.03 -1.75
N THR A 91 11.56 -9.81 -2.08
CA THR A 91 10.80 -8.60 -1.77
C THR A 91 11.08 -7.61 -2.88
N SER A 92 10.02 -7.20 -3.58
CA SER A 92 10.10 -6.19 -4.62
C SER A 92 9.76 -4.81 -4.04
N LYS A 93 9.82 -3.77 -4.88
CA LYS A 93 9.29 -2.44 -4.56
C LYS A 93 7.78 -2.42 -4.27
N TYR A 94 7.05 -3.45 -4.67
CA TYR A 94 5.59 -3.49 -4.62
C TYR A 94 5.03 -4.04 -3.30
N LEU A 95 5.87 -4.56 -2.40
CA LEU A 95 5.46 -4.94 -1.05
C LEU A 95 4.82 -3.73 -0.33
N GLY A 96 3.65 -3.94 0.27
CA GLY A 96 2.90 -2.89 0.96
C GLY A 96 1.87 -2.17 0.08
N MET A 97 1.73 -2.53 -1.20
CA MET A 97 0.62 -2.02 -2.04
C MET A 97 -0.73 -2.64 -1.69
N THR A 98 -0.73 -3.86 -1.14
CA THR A 98 -1.94 -4.62 -0.81
C THR A 98 -1.87 -5.09 0.63
N LEU A 99 -2.85 -4.66 1.42
CA LEU A 99 -3.09 -5.08 2.80
C LEU A 99 -4.59 -5.29 2.98
N ALA A 100 -4.96 -6.39 3.61
CA ALA A 100 -6.34 -6.69 3.98
C ALA A 100 -6.37 -7.40 5.34
N THR A 101 -7.48 -7.26 6.06
CA THR A 101 -7.78 -8.06 7.24
C THR A 101 -9.10 -8.78 7.04
N ASP A 102 -9.20 -10.01 7.53
CA ASP A 102 -10.48 -10.66 7.71
C ASP A 102 -11.08 -10.19 9.05
N PRO A 103 -12.27 -9.58 9.05
CA PRO A 103 -12.90 -9.11 10.29
C PRO A 103 -13.42 -10.24 11.19
N THR A 104 -13.56 -11.46 10.66
CA THR A 104 -14.12 -12.60 11.40
C THR A 104 -13.10 -13.27 12.33
N ASP A 105 -11.87 -13.44 11.86
CA ASP A 105 -10.79 -14.10 12.62
C ASP A 105 -9.59 -13.18 12.90
N GLY A 106 -9.57 -11.96 12.34
CA GLY A 106 -8.50 -10.99 12.51
C GLY A 106 -7.23 -11.33 11.71
N SER A 107 -7.31 -12.28 10.77
CA SER A 107 -6.17 -12.63 9.93
C SER A 107 -5.80 -11.50 8.98
N ILE A 108 -4.51 -11.32 8.73
CA ILE A 108 -3.97 -10.25 7.88
C ILE A 108 -3.37 -10.88 6.63
N LEU A 109 -3.75 -10.35 5.48
CA LEU A 109 -3.14 -10.68 4.19
C LEU A 109 -2.35 -9.48 3.69
N ALA A 110 -1.06 -9.69 3.43
CA ALA A 110 -0.20 -8.73 2.73
C ALA A 110 0.28 -9.36 1.42
N CYS A 111 0.29 -8.60 0.34
CA CYS A 111 0.79 -9.10 -0.94
C CYS A 111 1.85 -8.17 -1.56
N ASP A 112 2.80 -8.81 -2.20
CA ASP A 112 3.81 -8.25 -3.08
C ASP A 112 3.50 -8.69 -4.52
N PRO A 113 2.83 -7.86 -5.35
CA PRO A 113 2.50 -8.18 -6.74
C PRO A 113 3.69 -8.04 -7.69
N GLY A 114 4.91 -7.96 -7.17
CA GLY A 114 6.11 -7.69 -7.93
C GLY A 114 6.97 -8.90 -8.26
N LEU A 115 6.47 -10.14 -8.12
CA LEU A 115 7.25 -11.35 -8.37
C LEU A 115 7.53 -11.51 -9.87
N SER A 116 8.60 -10.86 -10.32
CA SER A 116 9.09 -10.89 -11.69
C SER A 116 10.08 -12.04 -11.90
N ARG A 117 9.93 -12.78 -13.00
CA ARG A 117 10.83 -13.85 -13.41
C ARG A 117 10.93 -13.89 -14.94
N THR A 118 12.13 -14.14 -15.45
CA THR A 118 12.35 -14.36 -16.88
C THR A 118 12.20 -15.85 -17.22
N CYS A 119 11.54 -16.14 -18.33
CA CYS A 119 11.35 -17.47 -18.91
C CYS A 119 11.62 -17.36 -20.41
N ASP A 120 12.77 -17.90 -20.85
CA ASP A 120 13.33 -17.63 -22.18
C ASP A 120 13.42 -16.11 -22.44
N GLN A 121 12.74 -15.60 -23.48
CA GLN A 121 12.71 -14.18 -23.83
C GLN A 121 11.54 -13.42 -23.16
N ASN A 122 10.67 -14.12 -22.42
CA ASN A 122 9.49 -13.54 -21.81
C ASN A 122 9.73 -13.20 -20.34
N THR A 123 9.12 -12.11 -19.86
CA THR A 123 9.11 -11.77 -18.43
C THR A 123 7.72 -11.99 -17.87
N TYR A 124 7.60 -12.87 -16.87
CA TYR A 124 6.35 -13.11 -16.15
C TYR A 124 6.34 -12.30 -14.86
N LEU A 125 5.21 -11.63 -14.62
CA LEU A 125 4.94 -10.89 -13.39
C LEU A 125 3.73 -11.51 -12.71
N SER A 126 3.88 -11.88 -11.44
CA SER A 126 2.78 -12.42 -10.62
C SER A 126 2.88 -11.92 -9.19
N GLY A 127 1.96 -12.38 -8.33
CA GLY A 127 1.96 -12.02 -6.91
C GLY A 127 2.62 -13.04 -6.00
N LEU A 128 3.07 -12.54 -4.86
CA LEU A 128 3.46 -13.30 -3.70
C LEU A 128 2.72 -12.76 -2.49
N CYS A 129 1.98 -13.60 -1.78
CA CYS A 129 1.14 -13.20 -0.66
C CYS A 129 1.54 -13.90 0.63
N TYR A 130 1.33 -13.19 1.73
CA TYR A 130 1.68 -13.57 3.09
C TYR A 130 0.43 -13.47 3.96
N LEU A 131 0.06 -14.57 4.60
CA LEU A 131 -1.08 -14.67 5.50
C LEU A 131 -0.57 -14.81 6.94
N PHE A 132 -1.00 -13.89 7.80
CA PHE A 132 -0.73 -13.88 9.24
C PHE A 132 -2.04 -14.14 9.98
N ARG A 133 -2.17 -15.29 10.64
CA ARG A 133 -3.42 -15.65 11.32
C ARG A 133 -3.65 -14.95 12.66
N GLN A 134 -2.58 -14.56 13.36
CA GLN A 134 -2.68 -13.98 14.70
C GLN A 134 -2.15 -12.56 14.76
N ASN A 135 -0.88 -12.39 14.39
CA ASN A 135 -0.21 -11.10 14.36
C ASN A 135 1.00 -11.16 13.40
N LEU A 136 1.54 -9.99 13.05
CA LEU A 136 2.68 -9.84 12.15
C LEU A 136 3.99 -10.47 12.66
N GLN A 137 4.07 -10.82 13.95
CA GLN A 137 5.25 -11.40 14.59
C GLN A 137 5.16 -12.94 14.70
N GLY A 138 3.98 -13.49 14.45
CA GLY A 138 3.66 -14.90 14.56
C GLY A 138 4.01 -15.69 13.30
N PRO A 139 3.54 -16.95 13.23
CA PRO A 139 3.71 -17.80 12.07
C PRO A 139 3.08 -17.15 10.82
N MET A 140 3.84 -17.17 9.72
CA MET A 140 3.43 -16.61 8.44
C MET A 140 3.33 -17.74 7.42
N LEU A 141 2.20 -17.80 6.70
CA LEU A 141 2.02 -18.67 5.55
C LEU A 141 2.28 -17.86 4.27
N GLN A 142 2.96 -18.46 3.31
CA GLN A 142 3.29 -17.81 2.04
C GLN A 142 2.69 -18.58 0.87
N GLY A 143 2.15 -17.86 -0.11
CA GLY A 143 1.59 -18.44 -1.33
C GLY A 143 1.89 -17.59 -2.57
N ARG A 144 1.81 -18.20 -3.75
CA ARG A 144 1.96 -17.52 -5.05
C ARG A 144 0.67 -17.65 -5.86
N PRO A 145 -0.33 -16.78 -5.66
CA PRO A 145 -1.59 -16.85 -6.38
C PRO A 145 -1.38 -16.65 -7.89
N GLY A 146 -2.05 -17.47 -8.71
CA GLY A 146 -1.97 -17.37 -10.17
C GLY A 146 -0.55 -17.58 -10.73
N PHE A 147 0.30 -18.35 -10.05
CA PHE A 147 1.68 -18.53 -10.47
C PHE A 147 1.81 -19.42 -11.71
N GLN A 148 2.19 -18.82 -12.84
CA GLN A 148 2.56 -19.57 -14.04
C GLN A 148 3.98 -20.13 -13.93
N VAL A 149 4.13 -21.44 -14.03
CA VAL A 149 5.45 -22.09 -14.10
C VAL A 149 6.10 -21.76 -15.45
N CYS A 150 7.43 -21.59 -15.47
CA CYS A 150 8.15 -21.50 -16.73
C CYS A 150 8.08 -22.85 -17.44
N CYS A 151 7.22 -22.96 -18.45
CA CYS A 151 7.19 -24.10 -19.35
C CYS A 151 8.38 -23.94 -20.29
N CYS A 152 9.38 -24.81 -20.17
CA CYS A 152 10.46 -24.86 -21.14
C CYS A 152 9.88 -25.10 -22.53
N SER A 153 10.39 -24.38 -23.52
CA SER A 153 10.23 -24.70 -24.93
C SER A 153 10.60 -26.17 -25.16
N VAL A 154 9.60 -27.06 -25.36
CA VAL A 154 9.81 -28.47 -25.73
C VAL A 154 10.67 -28.59 -27.00
N PHE A 155 10.70 -27.54 -27.82
CA PHE A 155 11.50 -27.42 -29.04
C PHE A 155 13.02 -27.41 -28.81
N HIS A 156 13.54 -26.82 -27.72
CA HIS A 156 15.00 -26.72 -27.54
C HIS A 156 15.65 -28.04 -27.08
N LYS A 157 14.87 -28.99 -26.54
CA LYS A 157 15.36 -30.33 -26.18
C LYS A 157 15.43 -31.30 -27.36
N LEU A 158 14.74 -31.02 -28.46
CA LEU A 158 14.79 -31.84 -29.68
C LEU A 158 15.93 -31.43 -30.63
N GLN A 159 16.37 -30.18 -30.58
CA GLN A 159 17.43 -29.68 -31.46
C GLN A 159 18.85 -30.05 -31.01
N ASN A 160 19.02 -30.53 -29.77
CA ASN A 160 20.27 -31.09 -29.24
C ASN A 160 20.28 -32.64 -29.27
N ARG A 161 19.36 -33.25 -30.04
CA ARG A 161 19.23 -34.71 -30.18
C ARG A 161 19.11 -35.17 -31.64
N ILE A 162 19.64 -34.37 -32.56
CA ILE A 162 19.87 -34.70 -33.98
C ILE A 162 21.33 -34.36 -34.29
#